data_AF-A0A7X6PSU6-F1
#
_entry.id   AF-A0A7X6PSU6-F1
#
_cell.length_a   1.000
_cell.length_b   1.000
_cell.length_c   1.000
_cell.angle_alpha   90.00
_cell.angle_beta   90.00
_cell.angle_gamma   90.00
#
_symmetry.space_group_name_H-M   'P 1'
#
loop_
_entity.id
_entity.type
_entity.pdbx_description
1 polymer ?
#
loop_
_entity_poly.entity_id
_entity_poly.type
_entity_poly.pdbx_seq_one_letter_code
_entity_poly.pdbx_strand_id
1 'polypeptide(L)' 'ADGLIDAVFCTNLIYRSPELLAAPWYKDVSVSRFVALIIDALNHNASLSSLLDPTTKIRQLLRAIDNDGNNN' A
#
# COMPACT_ATOMS: atom_id res chain seq x y z
N ALA A 1 28.57 0.04 -9.38
CA ALA A 1 27.56 -0.69 -10.16
C ALA A 1 26.22 -0.28 -9.57
N ASP A 2 25.50 0.59 -10.27
CA ASP A 2 24.17 1.01 -9.83
C ASP A 2 23.26 -0.22 -9.85
N GLY A 3 22.75 -0.60 -8.68
CA GLY A 3 21.87 -1.76 -8.54
C GLY A 3 20.58 -1.53 -9.32
N LEU A 4 20.04 -2.59 -9.94
CA LEU A 4 18.83 -2.52 -10.77
C LEU A 4 17.56 -2.17 -9.97
N ILE A 5 17.56 -2.36 -8.65
CA ILE A 5 16.41 -2.20 -7.77
C ILE A 5 16.79 -1.30 -6.59
N ASP A 6 16.10 -0.17 -6.44
CA ASP A 6 16.33 0.78 -5.34
C ASP A 6 15.66 0.35 -4.03
N ALA A 7 14.48 -0.27 -4.13
CA ALA A 7 13.70 -0.69 -2.98
C ALA A 7 12.74 -1.85 -3.28
N VAL A 8 12.38 -2.59 -2.24
CA VAL A 8 11.39 -3.66 -2.26
C VAL A 8 10.31 -3.36 -1.22
N PHE A 9 9.06 -3.26 -1.69
CA PHE A 9 7.89 -3.05 -0.85
C PHE A 9 7.22 -4.39 -0.56
N CYS A 10 6.98 -4.69 0.71
CA CYS A 10 6.38 -5.97 1.13
C CYS A 10 5.35 -5.74 2.21
N THR A 11 4.30 -6.56 2.20
CA THR A 11 3.22 -6.46 3.19
C THR A 11 3.58 -7.11 4.52
N ASN A 12 2.87 -6.72 5.56
CA ASN A 12 3.01 -7.29 6.90
C ASN A 12 2.26 -8.62 7.15
N LEU A 13 1.87 -9.34 6.09
CA LEU A 13 1.11 -10.60 6.18
C LEU A 13 1.98 -11.85 6.38
N ILE A 14 3.28 -11.66 6.58
CA ILE A 14 4.25 -12.73 6.84
C ILE A 14 5.13 -12.36 8.02
N TYR A 15 5.73 -13.38 8.62
CA TYR A 15 6.83 -13.16 9.55
C TYR A 15 8.01 -12.49 8.82
N ARG A 16 8.64 -11.53 9.49
CA ARG A 16 9.78 -10.77 8.99
C ARG A 16 10.80 -10.67 10.10
N SER A 17 12.03 -11.04 9.80
CA SER A 17 13.09 -10.98 10.78
C SER A 17 13.52 -9.53 11.05
N PRO A 18 14.08 -9.23 12.23
CA PRO A 18 14.57 -7.90 12.56
C PRO A 18 15.61 -7.38 11.56
N GLU A 19 16.50 -8.23 11.06
CA GLU A 19 17.50 -7.85 10.05
C GLU A 19 16.87 -7.42 8.72
N LEU A 20 15.77 -8.05 8.29
CA LEU A 20 15.04 -7.63 7.08
C LEU A 20 14.37 -6.27 7.27
N LEU A 21 13.75 -6.05 8.43
CA LEU A 21 13.10 -4.77 8.77
C LEU A 21 14.11 -3.61 8.89
N ALA A 22 15.35 -3.91 9.26
CA ALA A 22 16.42 -2.92 9.35
C ALA A 22 17.08 -2.60 7.98
N ALA A 23 16.80 -3.38 6.94
CA ALA A 23 17.44 -3.19 5.64
C ALA A 23 16.93 -1.90 4.95
N PRO A 24 17.82 -1.00 4.49
CA PRO A 24 17.42 0.31 3.97
C PRO A 24 16.59 0.24 2.66
N TRP A 25 16.80 -0.81 1.87
CA TRP A 25 16.04 -1.10 0.64
C TRP A 25 14.66 -1.72 0.92
N TYR A 26 14.41 -2.25 2.12
CA TYR A 26 13.15 -2.89 2.46
C TYR A 26 12.14 -1.86 2.97
N LYS A 27 10.92 -1.88 2.42
CA LYS A 27 9.83 -1.00 2.83
C LYS A 27 8.66 -1.83 3.35
N ASP A 28 8.37 -1.69 4.64
CA ASP A 28 7.20 -2.28 5.28
C ASP A 28 5.93 -1.55 4.84
N VAL A 29 4.98 -2.30 4.28
CA VAL A 29 3.65 -1.83 3.92
C VAL A 29 2.61 -2.53 4.80
N SER A 30 2.09 -1.83 5.80
CA SER A 30 1.00 -2.36 6.62
C SER A 30 -0.31 -2.42 5.84
N VAL A 31 -0.91 -3.60 5.77
CA VAL A 31 -2.25 -3.82 5.20
C VAL A 31 -3.30 -4.08 6.29
N SER A 32 -2.98 -3.83 7.57
CA SER A 32 -3.89 -4.06 8.70
C SER A 32 -5.21 -3.30 8.55
N ARG A 33 -5.18 -2.07 8.02
CA ARG A 33 -6.41 -1.30 7.73
C ARG A 33 -7.27 -1.98 6.67
N PHE A 34 -6.65 -2.56 5.64
CA PHE A 34 -7.38 -3.25 4.58
C PHE A 34 -8.03 -4.53 5.11
N VAL A 35 -7.31 -5.31 5.93
CA VAL A 35 -7.84 -6.49 6.61
C VAL A 35 -9.02 -6.12 7.53
N ALA A 36 -8.91 -5.04 8.31
CA ALA A 36 -10.00 -4.57 9.16
C ALA A 36 -11.27 -4.23 8.37
N LEU A 37 -11.13 -3.56 7.21
CA LEU A 37 -12.25 -3.24 6.33
C LEU A 37 -12.90 -4.49 5.72
N ILE A 38 -12.10 -5.51 5.39
CA ILE A 38 -12.65 -6.80 4.92
C ILE A 38 -13.49 -7.45 6.01
N ILE A 39 -12.96 -7.53 7.25
CA ILE A 39 -13.68 -8.10 8.40
C ILE A 39 -14.99 -7.34 8.63
N ASP A 40 -14.94 -6.01 8.63
CA ASP A 40 -16.11 -5.16 8.83
C ASP A 40 -17.19 -5.38 7.76
N ALA A 41 -16.80 -5.40 6.48
CA ALA A 41 -17.73 -5.62 5.39
C ALA A 41 -18.36 -7.02 5.42
N LEU A 42 -17.59 -8.06 5.76
CA LEU A 42 -18.10 -9.42 5.93
C LEU A 42 -19.12 -9.48 7.08
N ASN A 43 -18.83 -8.86 8.23
CA ASN A 43 -19.70 -8.87 9.39
C ASN A 43 -21.03 -8.13 9.16
N HIS A 44 -21.03 -7.09 8.34
CA HIS A 44 -22.23 -6.30 8.00
C HIS A 44 -22.94 -6.79 6.73
N ASN A 45 -22.54 -7.94 6.17
CA ASN A 45 -23.07 -8.47 4.90
C ASN A 45 -23.06 -7.42 3.78
N ALA A 46 -22.01 -6.59 3.77
CA ALA A 46 -21.80 -5.51 2.81
C ALA A 46 -20.95 -5.98 1.63
N SER A 47 -21.02 -5.26 0.52
CA SER A 47 -20.23 -5.57 -0.67
C SER A 47 -18.75 -5.21 -0.51
N LEU A 48 -17.86 -6.11 -0.93
CA LEU A 48 -16.40 -5.88 -0.98
C LEU A 48 -15.93 -5.18 -2.26
N SER A 49 -16.78 -5.00 -3.27
CA SER A 49 -16.40 -4.51 -4.60
C SER A 49 -15.71 -3.15 -4.57
N SER A 50 -16.19 -2.25 -3.71
CA SER A 50 -15.63 -0.90 -3.54
C SER A 50 -14.28 -0.90 -2.81
N LEU A 51 -13.99 -1.93 -2.00
CA LEU A 51 -12.69 -2.11 -1.36
C LEU A 51 -11.67 -2.72 -2.33
N LEU A 52 -12.13 -3.58 -3.24
CA LEU A 52 -11.30 -4.31 -4.20
C LEU A 52 -11.00 -3.51 -5.48
N ASP A 53 -11.66 -2.38 -5.73
CA ASP A 53 -11.32 -1.49 -6.85
C ASP A 53 -10.25 -0.45 -6.44
N PRO A 54 -8.97 -0.66 -6.80
CA PRO A 54 -7.92 0.32 -6.50
C PRO A 54 -7.94 1.53 -7.44
N THR A 55 -8.70 1.48 -8.53
CA THR A 55 -8.64 2.45 -9.63
C THR A 55 -8.90 3.86 -9.14
N THR A 56 -9.91 4.03 -8.28
CA THR A 56 -10.28 5.34 -7.74
C THR A 56 -9.16 5.95 -6.89
N LYS A 57 -8.53 5.14 -6.02
CA LYS A 57 -7.40 5.59 -5.19
C LYS A 57 -6.19 5.98 -6.04
N ILE A 58 -5.84 5.17 -7.03
CA ILE A 58 -4.72 5.45 -7.94
C ILE A 58 -4.96 6.77 -8.68
N ARG A 59 -6.17 6.99 -9.21
CA ARG A 59 -6.52 8.25 -9.89
C ARG A 59 -6.43 9.46 -8.98
N GLN A 60 -6.84 9.33 -7.72
CA GLN A 60 -6.70 10.39 -6.72
C GLN A 60 -5.24 10.73 -6.43
N LEU A 61 -4.38 9.70 -6.27
CA LEU A 61 -2.94 9.88 -6.07
C LEU A 61 -2.28 10.56 -7.27
N LEU A 62 -2.56 10.11 -8.49
CA LEU A 62 -2.01 10.70 -9.71
C LEU A 62 -2.38 12.18 -9.85
N ARG A 63 -3.65 12.54 -9.57
CA ARG A 63 -4.10 13.94 -9.59
C ARG A 63 -3.41 14.79 -8.52
N ALA A 64 -3.19 14.25 -7.32
CA ALA A 64 -2.48 14.96 -6.27
C ALA A 64 -1.03 15.26 -6.67
N ILE A 65 -0.34 14.29 -7.27
CA ILE A 65 1.03 14.45 -7.77
C ILE A 65 1.10 15.48 -8.91
N ASP A 66 0.14 15.46 -9.84
CA ASP A 66 0.07 16.42 -10.95
C ASP A 66 -0.17 17.87 -10.47
N ASN A 67 -1.04 18.05 -9.47
CA ASN A 67 -1.33 19.36 -8.90
C ASN A 67 -0.15 19.96 -8.13
N ASP A 68 0.68 19.15 -7.46
CA ASP A 68 1.91 19.63 -6.79
C ASP A 68 2.97 20.08 -7.81
N GLY A 69 2.94 19.59 -9.04
CA GLY A 69 3.83 20.02 -10.13
C GLY A 69 3.43 21.31 -10.83
N ASN A 70 2.18 21.76 -10.69
CA ASN A 70 1.63 22.93 -11.39
C ASN A 70 1.51 24.20 -10.51
N ASN A 71 1.93 24.12 -9.24
CA ASN A 71 1.99 25.25 -8.30
C ASN A 71 3.40 25.89 -8.21
N ASN A 72 4.18 25.85 -9.30
CA ASN A 72 5.46 26.56 -9.41
C ASN A 72 5.55 27.32 -10.72
#